data_AF-A0AAJ7N6Q7-F1
#
_entry.id   AF-A0AAJ7N6Q7-F1
#
_cell.length_a   1.000
_cell.length_b   1.000
_cell.length_c   1.000
_cell.angle_alpha   90.00
_cell.angle_beta   90.00
_cell.angle_gamma   90.00
#
_symmetry.space_group_name_H-M   'P 1'
#
loop_
_entity.id
_entity.type
_entity.pdbx_description
1 polymer ?
#
loop_
_entity_poly.entity_id
_entity_poly.type
_entity_poly.pdbx_seq_one_letter_code
_entity_poly.pdbx_strand_id
1 'polypeptide(L)'
;MSRSGPAIRLTLCVPEESEIRINLEFVIAFKINPIRSFITNVSWFEKYPGIPWLAAPIVSDDTSSDLQDSWRLDFLLHEKEILSHTYSRLRPIIKQMKMLRNTQKWTCLKNYFIDTIFLNNLEELGKDLNEQSKTSMFFKMLKTLREVCEQCKIDYFWKPSINLMEGSDPSEMMTIANRIGDIIQDIENNIKTQSFILAKYILTGDELKTLADKSRLHGHKYSGVNLQDLYKITKQDDM
;
A
#
# COMPACT_ATOMS: atom_id res chain seq x y z
N MET A 1 -5.48 -17.55 22.96
CA MET A 1 -5.88 -17.41 21.55
C MET A 1 -6.85 -16.24 21.45
N SER A 2 -6.46 -15.12 20.84
CA SER A 2 -7.40 -14.01 20.56
C SER A 2 -7.88 -14.15 19.12
N ARG A 3 -9.19 -14.31 18.89
CA ARG A 3 -9.78 -14.25 17.56
C ARG A 3 -9.96 -12.77 17.19
N SER A 4 -9.17 -12.27 16.23
CA SER A 4 -9.53 -11.02 15.54
C SER A 4 -9.61 -11.35 14.04
N GLY A 5 -10.82 -11.63 13.57
CA GLY A 5 -11.09 -12.08 12.19
C GLY A 5 -11.02 -13.61 11.98
N PRO A 6 -11.13 -14.08 10.72
CA PRO A 6 -11.09 -15.51 10.34
C PRO A 6 -9.73 -16.18 10.58
N ALA A 7 -8.70 -15.39 10.87
CA ALA A 7 -7.35 -15.89 11.01
C ALA A 7 -7.09 -16.45 12.42
N ILE A 8 -6.42 -17.61 12.48
CA ILE A 8 -5.80 -18.11 13.71
C ILE A 8 -4.45 -17.42 13.88
N ARG A 9 -4.29 -16.67 14.98
CA ARG A 9 -3.02 -16.03 15.33
C ARG A 9 -2.11 -17.01 16.09
N LEU A 10 -0.94 -17.27 15.53
CA LEU A 10 0.17 -17.96 16.17
C LEU A 10 1.22 -16.94 16.59
N THR A 11 1.69 -17.03 17.83
CA THR A 11 2.82 -16.25 18.34
C THR A 11 4.00 -17.20 18.54
N LEU A 12 5.10 -16.93 17.85
CA LEU A 12 6.37 -17.62 18.03
C LEU A 12 7.29 -16.75 18.86
N CYS A 13 7.69 -17.25 20.02
CA CYS A 13 8.73 -16.62 20.83
C CYS A 13 10.07 -17.25 20.46
N VAL A 14 10.92 -16.51 19.74
CA VAL A 14 12.30 -16.92 19.48
C VAL A 14 13.15 -16.42 20.67
N PRO A 15 13.96 -17.27 21.31
CA PRO A 15 14.90 -16.79 22.32
C PRO A 15 15.86 -15.77 21.69
N GLU A 16 16.05 -14.62 22.35
CA GLU A 16 16.94 -13.51 21.94
C GLU A 16 16.55 -12.72 20.68
N GLU A 17 15.58 -13.19 19.89
CA GLU A 17 15.05 -12.46 18.74
C GLU A 17 13.54 -12.25 18.87
N SER A 18 13.10 -11.02 18.65
CA SER A 18 11.73 -10.49 18.71
C SER A 18 10.54 -11.48 18.59
N GLU A 19 9.42 -11.16 19.24
CA GLU A 19 8.14 -11.87 19.06
C GLU A 19 7.68 -11.87 17.58
N ILE A 20 7.51 -13.05 16.98
CA ILE A 20 6.97 -13.19 15.61
C ILE A 20 5.49 -13.54 15.70
N ARG A 21 4.63 -12.72 15.08
CA ARG A 21 3.18 -12.94 15.00
C ARG A 21 2.79 -13.38 13.59
N ILE A 22 2.15 -14.55 13.49
CA ILE A 22 1.68 -15.15 12.24
C ILE A 22 0.16 -15.26 12.29
N ASN A 23 -0.52 -14.80 11.24
CA ASN A 23 -1.96 -14.99 11.07
C ASN A 23 -2.20 -16.05 9.99
N LEU A 24 -2.88 -17.14 10.34
CA LEU A 24 -3.25 -18.22 9.43
C LEU A 24 -4.71 -18.10 9.02
N GLU A 25 -4.98 -17.88 7.74
CA GLU A 25 -6.35 -17.85 7.19
C GLU A 25 -6.64 -19.14 6.41
N PHE A 26 -7.80 -19.75 6.67
CA PHE A 26 -8.29 -20.87 5.87
C PHE A 26 -9.04 -20.35 4.66
N VAL A 27 -8.66 -20.82 3.47
CA VAL A 27 -9.27 -20.43 2.21
C VAL A 27 -9.55 -21.65 1.35
N ILE A 28 -10.62 -21.58 0.55
CA ILE A 28 -10.93 -22.58 -0.48
C ILE A 28 -10.52 -22.01 -1.84
N ALA A 29 -9.75 -22.77 -2.61
CA ALA A 29 -9.30 -22.34 -3.94
C ALA A 29 -10.18 -22.93 -5.04
N PHE A 30 -10.63 -22.08 -5.96
CA PHE A 30 -11.48 -22.45 -7.08
C PHE A 30 -10.79 -22.16 -8.41
N LYS A 31 -10.77 -23.15 -9.30
CA LYS A 31 -10.32 -23.02 -10.70
C LYS A 31 -11.47 -22.88 -11.70
N ILE A 32 -12.70 -23.08 -11.24
CA ILE A 32 -13.91 -22.92 -12.04
C ILE A 32 -14.30 -21.43 -12.11
N ASN A 33 -14.94 -21.02 -13.20
CA ASN A 33 -15.19 -19.60 -13.51
C ASN A 33 -16.67 -19.18 -13.48
N PRO A 34 -17.48 -19.52 -12.44
CA PRO A 34 -18.83 -18.96 -12.28
C PRO A 34 -18.78 -17.51 -11.73
N ILE A 35 -17.59 -16.94 -11.53
CA ILE A 35 -17.41 -15.66 -10.82
C ILE A 35 -17.82 -14.43 -11.65
N ARG A 36 -18.04 -14.61 -12.97
CA ARG A 36 -18.36 -13.52 -13.91
C ARG A 36 -19.53 -12.65 -13.47
N SER A 37 -20.54 -13.23 -12.83
CA SER A 37 -21.71 -12.48 -12.33
C SER A 37 -21.43 -11.66 -11.06
N PHE A 38 -20.30 -11.90 -10.41
CA PHE A 38 -19.95 -11.29 -9.12
C PHE A 38 -18.87 -10.21 -9.23
N ILE A 39 -18.20 -10.09 -10.37
CA ILE A 39 -17.14 -9.09 -10.60
C ILE A 39 -17.44 -8.25 -11.84
N THR A 40 -16.96 -7.01 -11.84
CA THR A 40 -17.06 -6.08 -12.96
C THR A 40 -15.79 -6.14 -13.82
N ASN A 41 -14.62 -6.23 -13.19
CA ASN A 41 -13.33 -6.26 -13.89
C ASN A 41 -12.98 -7.67 -14.43
N VAL A 42 -13.90 -8.26 -15.19
CA VAL A 42 -13.79 -9.63 -15.76
C VAL A 42 -12.59 -9.75 -16.71
N SER A 43 -12.30 -8.72 -17.50
CA SER A 43 -11.18 -8.73 -18.46
C SER A 43 -9.82 -8.95 -17.76
N TRP A 44 -9.64 -8.37 -16.58
CA TRP A 44 -8.45 -8.57 -15.76
C TRP A 44 -8.36 -9.98 -15.21
N PHE A 45 -9.49 -10.58 -14.85
CA PHE A 45 -9.56 -11.96 -14.39
C PHE A 45 -9.21 -12.94 -15.54
N GLU A 46 -9.77 -12.72 -16.73
CA GLU A 46 -9.58 -13.58 -17.90
C GLU A 46 -8.16 -13.51 -18.50
N LYS A 47 -7.43 -12.42 -18.27
CA LYS A 47 -6.05 -12.24 -18.74
C LYS A 47 -5.06 -13.26 -18.14
N TYR A 48 -5.37 -13.84 -16.98
CA TYR A 48 -4.50 -14.77 -16.26
C TYR A 48 -5.20 -16.11 -16.02
N PRO A 49 -5.50 -16.87 -17.09
CA PRO A 49 -6.20 -18.14 -16.97
C PRO A 49 -5.37 -19.13 -16.16
N GLY A 50 -6.03 -19.88 -15.28
CA GLY A 50 -5.40 -20.93 -14.46
C GLY A 50 -4.97 -20.49 -13.06
N ILE A 51 -5.03 -19.19 -12.75
CA ILE A 51 -4.88 -18.70 -11.37
C ILE A 51 -6.22 -18.95 -10.64
N PRO A 52 -6.21 -19.63 -9.48
CA PRO A 52 -7.44 -19.81 -8.72
C PRO A 52 -7.85 -18.51 -8.03
N TRP A 53 -9.16 -18.29 -7.89
CA TRP A 53 -9.68 -17.35 -6.91
C TRP A 53 -9.94 -18.08 -5.60
N LEU A 54 -9.95 -17.33 -4.51
CA LEU A 54 -10.06 -17.84 -3.15
C LEU A 54 -11.41 -17.45 -2.56
N ALA A 55 -12.00 -18.34 -1.78
CA ALA A 55 -13.07 -17.99 -0.86
C ALA A 55 -12.51 -18.02 0.56
N ALA A 56 -12.66 -16.92 1.28
CA ALA A 56 -12.31 -16.84 2.70
C ALA A 56 -13.59 -16.73 3.54
N PRO A 57 -13.65 -17.33 4.73
CA PRO A 57 -14.84 -17.24 5.57
C PRO A 57 -15.02 -15.79 6.07
N ILE A 58 -16.28 -15.33 6.10
CA ILE A 58 -16.64 -14.08 6.75
C ILE A 58 -16.83 -14.38 8.24
N VAL A 59 -16.16 -13.60 9.09
CA VAL A 59 -16.42 -13.64 10.53
C VAL A 59 -17.17 -12.38 10.87
N SER A 60 -18.44 -12.55 11.21
CA SER A 60 -19.27 -11.50 11.82
C SER A 60 -19.27 -11.72 13.33
N ASP A 61 -19.00 -10.66 14.09
CA ASP A 61 -19.19 -10.66 15.55
C ASP A 61 -20.70 -10.61 15.91
N ASP A 62 -21.56 -10.35 14.91
CA ASP A 62 -23.01 -10.32 15.07
C ASP A 62 -23.62 -11.70 14.83
N THR A 63 -23.91 -12.41 15.93
CA THR A 63 -24.54 -13.73 15.95
C THR A 63 -25.95 -13.77 15.37
N SER A 64 -26.53 -12.61 15.05
CA SER A 64 -27.85 -12.52 14.41
C SER A 64 -27.80 -12.34 12.89
N SER A 65 -26.61 -12.25 12.30
CA SER A 65 -26.45 -12.06 10.86
C SER A 65 -26.44 -13.39 10.09
N ASP A 66 -27.24 -13.48 9.03
CA ASP A 66 -27.21 -14.58 8.03
C ASP A 66 -25.82 -14.75 7.34
N LEU A 67 -24.85 -13.91 7.68
CA LEU A 67 -23.49 -13.91 7.18
C LEU A 67 -22.57 -14.93 7.88
N GLN A 68 -23.05 -15.61 8.94
CA GLN A 68 -22.24 -16.54 9.73
C GLN A 68 -21.69 -17.73 8.89
N ASP A 69 -22.40 -18.13 7.84
CA ASP A 69 -21.99 -19.17 6.88
C ASP A 69 -21.53 -18.61 5.52
N SER A 70 -21.36 -17.30 5.43
CA SER A 70 -21.00 -16.64 4.17
C SER A 70 -19.50 -16.60 3.93
N TRP A 71 -19.12 -16.63 2.66
CA TRP A 71 -17.73 -16.58 2.20
C TRP A 71 -17.51 -15.31 1.39
N ARG A 72 -16.40 -14.60 1.65
CA ARG A 72 -15.97 -13.48 0.83
C ARG A 72 -15.12 -13.99 -0.33
N LEU A 73 -15.29 -13.35 -1.48
CA LEU A 73 -14.43 -13.54 -2.65
C LEU A 73 -13.09 -12.85 -2.40
N ASP A 74 -12.01 -13.56 -2.64
CA ASP A 74 -10.64 -13.09 -2.47
C ASP A 74 -9.84 -13.39 -3.74
N PHE A 75 -9.26 -12.34 -4.32
CA PHE A 75 -8.51 -12.38 -5.57
C PHE A 75 -7.02 -12.10 -5.37
N LEU A 76 -6.51 -12.28 -4.14
CA LEU A 76 -5.11 -12.00 -3.77
C LEU A 76 -4.09 -12.59 -4.76
N LEU A 77 -4.33 -13.80 -5.27
CA LEU A 77 -3.42 -14.43 -6.23
C LEU A 77 -3.42 -13.72 -7.59
N HIS A 78 -4.59 -13.28 -8.07
CA HIS A 78 -4.70 -12.51 -9.31
C HIS A 78 -4.09 -11.12 -9.15
N GLU A 79 -4.39 -10.43 -8.06
CA GLU A 79 -3.80 -9.12 -7.75
C GLU A 79 -2.28 -9.19 -7.64
N LYS A 80 -1.75 -10.25 -7.00
CA LYS A 80 -0.32 -10.53 -6.97
C LYS A 80 0.22 -10.73 -8.38
N GLU A 81 -0.44 -11.50 -9.24
CA GLU A 81 0.01 -11.69 -10.62
C GLU A 81 0.09 -10.38 -11.40
N ILE A 82 -0.98 -9.58 -11.31
CA ILE A 82 -1.08 -8.27 -11.96
C ILE A 82 0.06 -7.36 -11.50
N LEU A 83 0.22 -7.15 -10.19
CA LEU A 83 1.18 -6.21 -9.63
C LEU A 83 2.63 -6.73 -9.64
N SER A 84 2.83 -8.04 -9.61
CA SER A 84 4.16 -8.64 -9.43
C SER A 84 4.82 -9.06 -10.72
N HIS A 85 4.06 -9.53 -11.70
CA HIS A 85 4.60 -9.99 -12.97
C HIS A 85 4.36 -8.97 -14.05
N THR A 86 3.11 -8.53 -14.25
CA THR A 86 2.78 -7.63 -15.37
C THR A 86 3.20 -6.19 -15.09
N TYR A 87 2.97 -5.70 -13.88
CA TYR A 87 3.30 -4.33 -13.46
C TYR A 87 4.41 -4.31 -12.40
N SER A 88 5.39 -5.22 -12.53
CA SER A 88 6.48 -5.41 -11.58
C SER A 88 7.26 -4.13 -11.25
N ARG A 89 7.35 -3.19 -12.21
CA ARG A 89 7.96 -1.85 -12.04
C ARG A 89 7.26 -0.98 -11.00
N LEU A 90 5.98 -1.23 -10.70
CA LEU A 90 5.21 -0.51 -9.68
C LEU A 90 5.50 -1.01 -8.26
N ARG A 91 6.01 -2.24 -8.07
CA ARG A 91 6.26 -2.81 -6.74
C ARG A 91 7.13 -1.93 -5.84
N PRO A 92 8.27 -1.37 -6.31
CA PRO A 92 9.06 -0.48 -5.48
C PRO A 92 8.29 0.78 -5.05
N ILE A 93 7.40 1.29 -5.90
CA ILE A 93 6.61 2.49 -5.66
C ILE A 93 5.49 2.18 -4.66
N ILE A 94 4.77 1.06 -4.83
CA ILE A 94 3.78 0.56 -3.86
C ILE A 94 4.43 0.38 -2.49
N LYS A 95 5.63 -0.20 -2.44
CA LYS A 95 6.39 -0.36 -1.20
C LYS A 95 6.69 1.00 -0.56
N GLN A 96 7.16 1.98 -1.33
CA GLN A 96 7.41 3.33 -0.84
C GLN A 96 6.14 4.02 -0.33
N MET A 97 4.99 3.85 -0.99
CA MET A 97 3.71 4.39 -0.52
C MET A 97 3.26 3.75 0.80
N LYS A 98 3.46 2.43 0.97
CA LYS A 98 3.20 1.75 2.24
C LYS A 98 4.16 2.21 3.34
N MET A 99 5.43 2.44 3.01
CA MET A 99 6.40 2.99 3.95
C MET A 99 6.02 4.41 4.39
N LEU A 100 5.65 5.30 3.45
CA LEU A 100 5.08 6.61 3.78
C LEU A 100 3.93 6.48 4.78
N ARG A 101 2.92 5.65 4.47
CA ARG A 101 1.76 5.41 5.35
C ARG A 101 2.18 4.95 6.75
N ASN A 102 3.18 4.07 6.87
CA ASN A 102 3.68 3.58 8.15
C ASN A 102 4.45 4.67 8.92
N THR A 103 5.36 5.38 8.25
CA THR A 103 6.17 6.46 8.83
C THR A 103 5.30 7.61 9.34
N GLN A 104 4.26 7.96 8.58
CA GLN A 104 3.27 8.98 8.97
C GLN A 104 2.20 8.47 9.94
N LYS A 105 2.25 7.18 10.33
CA LYS A 105 1.36 6.51 11.28
C LYS A 105 -0.13 6.59 10.90
N TRP A 106 -0.47 6.51 9.61
CA TRP A 106 -1.86 6.47 9.14
C TRP A 106 -2.44 5.06 9.28
N THR A 107 -2.71 4.65 10.51
CA THR A 107 -3.13 3.27 10.84
C THR A 107 -4.48 2.90 10.24
N CYS A 108 -5.39 3.86 10.07
CA CYS A 108 -6.70 3.67 9.44
C CYS A 108 -6.63 3.31 7.95
N LEU A 109 -5.61 3.77 7.22
CA LEU A 109 -5.38 3.40 5.83
C LEU A 109 -4.81 1.99 5.73
N LYS A 110 -5.61 0.98 5.41
CA LYS A 110 -5.12 -0.41 5.31
C LYS A 110 -4.13 -0.56 4.15
N ASN A 111 -3.15 -1.46 4.28
CA ASN A 111 -2.22 -1.77 3.17
C ASN A 111 -2.96 -2.16 1.88
N TYR A 112 -4.09 -2.86 2.04
CA TYR A 112 -4.95 -3.26 0.93
C TYR A 112 -5.52 -2.06 0.17
N PHE A 113 -5.84 -0.96 0.86
CA PHE A 113 -6.31 0.28 0.21
C PHE A 113 -5.24 0.82 -0.74
N ILE A 114 -3.97 0.83 -0.29
CA ILE A 114 -2.85 1.25 -1.15
C ILE A 114 -2.73 0.34 -2.37
N ASP A 115 -2.83 -0.99 -2.20
CA ASP A 115 -2.78 -1.92 -3.33
C ASP A 115 -3.94 -1.66 -4.32
N THR A 116 -5.17 -1.48 -3.82
CA THR A 116 -6.35 -1.19 -4.66
C THR A 116 -6.24 0.13 -5.41
N ILE A 117 -5.71 1.18 -4.79
CA ILE A 117 -5.48 2.46 -5.48
C ILE A 117 -4.55 2.25 -6.70
N PHE A 118 -3.49 1.46 -6.56
CA PHE A 118 -2.62 1.14 -7.70
C PHE A 118 -3.33 0.28 -8.76
N LEU A 119 -4.11 -0.73 -8.33
CA LEU A 119 -4.91 -1.56 -9.23
C LEU A 119 -5.88 -0.73 -10.08
N ASN A 120 -6.58 0.23 -9.46
CA ASN A 120 -7.54 1.11 -10.14
C ASN A 120 -6.88 2.07 -11.14
N ASN A 121 -5.57 2.30 -11.03
CA ASN A 121 -4.84 3.24 -11.89
C ASN A 121 -3.89 2.52 -12.88
N LEU A 122 -3.98 1.20 -13.03
CA LEU A 122 -3.04 0.42 -13.85
C LEU A 122 -3.01 0.80 -15.32
N GLU A 123 -4.16 1.13 -15.92
CA GLU A 123 -4.21 1.48 -17.34
C GLU A 123 -3.48 2.79 -17.62
N GLU A 124 -3.66 3.77 -16.73
CA GLU A 124 -2.99 5.06 -16.82
C GLU A 124 -1.49 4.93 -16.52
N LEU A 125 -1.15 4.28 -15.41
CA LEU A 125 0.24 4.03 -15.02
C LEU A 125 0.97 3.16 -16.05
N GLY A 126 0.28 2.23 -16.69
CA GLY A 126 0.82 1.30 -17.68
C GLY A 126 1.33 1.99 -18.94
N LYS A 127 0.66 3.06 -19.38
CA LYS A 127 1.11 3.89 -20.51
C LYS A 127 2.43 4.60 -20.17
N ASP A 128 2.51 5.09 -18.94
CA ASP A 128 3.64 5.88 -18.45
C ASP A 128 4.82 5.02 -17.96
N LEU A 129 4.64 3.70 -17.84
CA LEU A 129 5.53 2.80 -17.09
C LEU A 129 6.99 2.85 -17.57
N ASN A 130 7.21 3.05 -18.86
CA ASN A 130 8.54 3.07 -19.47
C ASN A 130 9.13 4.47 -19.61
N GLU A 131 8.30 5.51 -19.57
CA GLU A 131 8.69 6.89 -19.88
C GLU A 131 8.92 7.71 -18.62
N GLN A 132 8.20 7.42 -17.53
CA GLN A 132 8.31 8.18 -16.29
C GLN A 132 9.34 7.60 -15.32
N SER A 133 9.95 8.50 -14.54
CA SER A 133 10.80 8.12 -13.42
C SER A 133 9.95 7.56 -12.27
N LYS A 134 10.56 6.71 -11.43
CA LYS A 134 9.89 6.18 -10.22
C LYS A 134 9.45 7.31 -9.27
N THR A 135 10.25 8.37 -9.19
CA THR A 135 9.93 9.59 -8.41
C THR A 135 8.66 10.25 -8.93
N SER A 136 8.55 10.42 -10.26
CA SER A 136 7.35 10.98 -10.90
C SER A 136 6.11 10.13 -10.62
N MET A 137 6.23 8.80 -10.78
CA MET A 137 5.11 7.89 -10.50
C MET A 137 4.72 7.88 -9.02
N PHE A 138 5.69 7.88 -8.11
CA PHE A 138 5.42 8.01 -6.67
C PHE A 138 4.63 9.29 -6.38
N PHE A 139 5.08 10.41 -6.94
CA PHE A 139 4.45 11.70 -6.74
C PHE A 139 3.04 11.76 -7.33
N LYS A 140 2.82 11.17 -8.51
CA LYS A 140 1.49 10.99 -9.10
C LYS A 140 0.57 10.20 -8.18
N MET A 141 1.03 9.06 -7.67
CA MET A 141 0.24 8.21 -6.76
C MET A 141 0.01 8.85 -5.39
N LEU A 142 0.90 9.75 -4.95
CA LEU A 142 0.69 10.55 -3.75
C LEU A 142 -0.48 11.54 -3.93
N LYS A 143 -0.58 12.18 -5.10
CA LYS A 143 -1.73 13.04 -5.46
C LYS A 143 -3.02 12.21 -5.52
N THR A 144 -3.00 11.05 -6.16
CA THR A 144 -4.15 10.13 -6.18
C THR A 144 -4.55 9.70 -4.77
N LEU A 145 -3.59 9.40 -3.88
CA LEU A 145 -3.88 9.05 -2.49
C LEU A 145 -4.56 10.20 -1.74
N ARG A 146 -4.15 11.45 -1.98
CA ARG A 146 -4.83 12.62 -1.42
C ARG A 146 -6.28 12.68 -1.87
N GLU A 147 -6.53 12.58 -3.18
CA GLU A 147 -7.87 12.69 -3.76
C GLU A 147 -8.84 11.63 -3.20
N VAL A 148 -8.40 10.37 -3.09
CA VAL A 148 -9.25 9.30 -2.52
C VAL A 148 -9.53 9.53 -1.04
N CYS A 149 -8.60 10.14 -0.29
CA CYS A 149 -8.83 10.50 1.11
C CYS A 149 -9.80 11.69 1.23
N GLU A 150 -9.68 12.72 0.37
CA GLU A 150 -10.63 13.85 0.33
C GLU A 150 -12.06 13.39 0.03
N GLN A 151 -12.19 12.42 -0.88
CA GLN A 151 -13.48 11.85 -1.25
C GLN A 151 -13.96 10.76 -0.28
N CYS A 152 -13.10 10.30 0.63
CA CYS A 152 -13.33 9.14 1.50
C CYS A 152 -13.84 7.91 0.70
N LYS A 153 -13.23 7.69 -0.48
CA LYS A 153 -13.72 6.71 -1.45
C LYS A 153 -12.59 5.99 -2.17
N ILE A 154 -12.62 4.66 -2.10
CA ILE A 154 -11.83 3.76 -2.95
C ILE A 154 -12.75 2.69 -3.49
N ASP A 155 -12.98 2.70 -4.81
CA ASP A 155 -13.75 1.64 -5.46
C ASP A 155 -12.97 0.32 -5.37
N TYR A 156 -13.65 -0.75 -4.97
CA TYR A 156 -13.06 -2.08 -4.96
C TYR A 156 -12.75 -2.53 -6.39
N PHE A 157 -11.49 -2.86 -6.67
CA PHE A 157 -11.02 -3.17 -8.02
C PHE A 157 -11.89 -4.21 -8.73
N TRP A 158 -12.21 -5.34 -8.09
CA TRP A 158 -12.98 -6.39 -8.76
C TRP A 158 -14.47 -6.07 -8.91
N LYS A 159 -15.01 -5.17 -8.07
CA LYS A 159 -16.41 -4.76 -8.11
C LYS A 159 -16.53 -3.28 -7.68
N PRO A 160 -16.36 -2.33 -8.61
CA PRO A 160 -16.28 -0.90 -8.31
C PRO A 160 -17.51 -0.29 -7.65
N SER A 161 -18.64 -1.01 -7.63
CA SER A 161 -19.83 -0.59 -6.87
C SER A 161 -19.65 -0.66 -5.35
N ILE A 162 -18.58 -1.28 -4.85
CA ILE A 162 -18.26 -1.39 -3.43
C ILE A 162 -17.18 -0.37 -3.07
N ASN A 163 -17.44 0.49 -2.09
CA ASN A 163 -16.44 1.41 -1.54
C ASN A 163 -15.66 0.72 -0.41
N LEU A 164 -14.35 0.55 -0.56
CA LEU A 164 -13.49 -0.05 0.47
C LEU A 164 -13.31 0.84 1.70
N MET A 165 -13.56 2.14 1.56
CA MET A 165 -13.54 3.10 2.69
C MET A 165 -14.90 3.22 3.38
N GLU A 166 -15.91 2.44 2.99
CA GLU A 166 -17.18 2.40 3.71
C GLU A 166 -16.95 2.05 5.20
N GLY A 167 -17.42 2.92 6.10
CA GLY A 167 -17.19 2.82 7.54
C GLY A 167 -15.91 3.51 8.06
N SER A 168 -15.09 4.10 7.18
CA SER A 168 -14.01 5.00 7.61
C SER A 168 -14.57 6.34 8.11
N ASP A 169 -13.87 6.99 9.05
CA ASP A 169 -14.24 8.34 9.51
C ASP A 169 -13.84 9.39 8.45
N PRO A 170 -14.81 10.11 7.85
CA PRO A 170 -14.50 11.12 6.85
C PRO A 170 -13.62 12.27 7.37
N SER A 171 -13.72 12.61 8.66
CA SER A 171 -12.90 13.67 9.27
C SER A 171 -11.44 13.25 9.43
N GLU A 172 -11.20 11.98 9.77
CA GLU A 172 -9.87 11.39 9.83
C GLU A 172 -9.24 11.35 8.42
N MET A 173 -10.02 10.94 7.42
CA MET A 173 -9.57 10.90 6.02
C MET A 173 -9.25 12.30 5.49
N MET A 174 -10.07 13.30 5.79
CA MET A 174 -9.78 14.69 5.42
C MET A 174 -8.51 15.23 6.10
N THR A 175 -8.28 14.86 7.37
CA THR A 175 -7.03 15.21 8.08
C THR A 175 -5.81 14.60 7.39
N ILE A 176 -5.90 13.36 6.95
CA ILE A 176 -4.84 12.69 6.19
C ILE A 176 -4.64 13.37 4.83
N ALA A 177 -5.72 13.69 4.12
CA ALA A 177 -5.64 14.42 2.85
C ALA A 177 -4.92 15.76 2.96
N ASN A 178 -5.22 16.54 4.01
CA ASN A 178 -4.55 17.81 4.28
C ASN A 178 -3.06 17.60 4.53
N ARG A 179 -2.69 16.62 5.37
CA ARG A 179 -1.28 16.28 5.61
C ARG A 179 -0.56 15.84 4.34
N ILE A 180 -1.21 15.05 3.48
CA ILE A 180 -0.65 14.68 2.17
C ILE A 180 -0.47 15.94 1.31
N GLY A 181 -1.41 16.88 1.34
CA GLY A 181 -1.31 18.19 0.69
C GLY A 181 -0.08 18.96 1.13
N ASP A 182 0.17 19.03 2.44
CA ASP A 182 1.37 19.69 2.99
C ASP A 182 2.66 19.00 2.52
N ILE A 183 2.69 17.66 2.50
CA ILE A 183 3.82 16.88 1.99
C ILE A 183 4.06 17.16 0.50
N ILE A 184 2.99 17.17 -0.31
CA ILE A 184 3.05 17.48 -1.74
C ILE A 184 3.65 18.88 -1.94
N GLN A 185 3.16 19.86 -1.18
CA GLN A 185 3.64 21.25 -1.28
C GLN A 185 5.12 21.38 -0.88
N ASP A 186 5.57 20.69 0.18
CA ASP A 186 6.99 20.70 0.57
C ASP A 186 7.88 20.05 -0.50
N ILE A 187 7.43 18.94 -1.08
CA ILE A 187 8.12 18.28 -2.19
C ILE A 187 8.22 19.23 -3.39
N GLU A 188 7.14 19.85 -3.84
CA GLU A 188 7.16 20.75 -5.00
C GLU A 188 8.09 21.95 -4.80
N ASN A 189 8.10 22.50 -3.58
CA ASN A 189 8.95 23.65 -3.23
C ASN A 189 10.44 23.29 -3.17
N ASN A 190 10.79 22.04 -2.84
CA ASN A 190 12.17 21.66 -2.52
C ASN A 190 12.79 20.59 -3.43
N ILE A 191 12.04 19.92 -4.31
CA ILE A 191 12.55 18.77 -5.10
C ILE A 191 13.72 19.12 -6.03
N LYS A 192 13.84 20.39 -6.46
CA LYS A 192 14.96 20.86 -7.29
C LYS A 192 16.25 21.07 -6.50
N THR A 193 16.15 21.33 -5.20
CA THR A 193 17.29 21.69 -4.33
C THR A 193 17.63 20.62 -3.32
N GLN A 194 16.69 19.72 -2.99
CA GLN A 194 16.84 18.65 -2.01
C GLN A 194 16.60 17.28 -2.66
N SER A 195 17.68 16.59 -3.02
CA SER A 195 17.62 15.33 -3.77
C SER A 195 16.97 14.18 -2.98
N PHE A 196 16.90 14.29 -1.65
CA PHE A 196 16.37 13.29 -0.72
C PHE A 196 15.05 13.68 -0.06
N ILE A 197 14.34 14.69 -0.60
CA ILE A 197 13.11 15.19 0.01
C ILE A 197 12.07 14.09 0.27
N LEU A 198 11.98 13.07 -0.60
CA LEU A 198 11.07 11.95 -0.39
C LEU A 198 11.45 11.08 0.81
N ALA A 199 12.75 10.93 1.09
CA ALA A 199 13.23 10.09 2.18
C ALA A 199 12.73 10.60 3.54
N LYS A 200 12.65 11.94 3.71
CA LYS A 200 12.09 12.61 4.89
C LYS A 200 10.72 12.06 5.29
N TYR A 201 9.90 11.69 4.31
CA TYR A 201 8.52 11.28 4.56
C TYR A 201 8.32 9.78 4.56
N ILE A 202 9.16 9.05 3.84
CA ILE A 202 9.03 7.60 3.63
C ILE A 202 9.78 6.81 4.70
N LEU A 203 10.92 7.33 5.19
CA LEU A 203 11.79 6.63 6.13
C LEU A 203 11.58 7.13 7.56
N THR A 204 11.75 6.24 8.52
CA THR A 204 11.86 6.59 9.94
C THR A 204 13.17 7.34 10.23
N GLY A 205 13.27 8.02 11.36
CA GLY A 205 14.51 8.71 11.78
C GLY A 205 15.73 7.77 11.82
N ASP A 206 15.58 6.55 12.32
CA ASP A 206 16.65 5.56 12.37
C ASP A 206 17.08 5.07 10.97
N GLU A 207 16.12 4.89 10.06
CA GLU A 207 16.39 4.52 8.67
C GLU A 207 17.06 5.68 7.91
N LEU A 208 16.64 6.92 8.15
CA LEU A 208 17.28 8.13 7.61
C LEU A 208 18.72 8.25 8.07
N LYS A 209 18.97 8.05 9.37
CA LYS A 209 20.32 8.05 9.95
C LYS A 209 21.18 6.94 9.34
N THR A 210 20.64 5.73 9.23
CA THR A 210 21.32 4.60 8.57
C THR A 210 21.65 4.91 7.10
N LEU A 211 20.73 5.54 6.37
CA LEU A 211 20.95 5.95 4.99
C LEU A 211 22.06 7.01 4.90
N ALA A 212 22.05 8.00 5.79
CA ALA A 212 23.08 9.04 5.87
C ALA A 212 24.46 8.42 6.16
N ASP A 213 24.56 7.51 7.13
CA ASP A 213 25.81 6.86 7.51
C ASP A 213 26.38 5.95 6.42
N LYS A 214 25.51 5.16 5.75
CA LYS A 214 25.94 4.34 4.59
C LYS A 214 26.45 5.20 3.44
N SER A 215 25.83 6.35 3.20
CA SER A 215 26.24 7.26 2.13
C SER A 215 27.60 7.91 2.41
N ARG A 216 27.96 8.12 3.69
CA ARG A 216 29.33 8.54 4.09
C ARG A 216 30.38 7.47 3.77
N LEU A 217 30.08 6.21 4.09
CA LEU A 217 31.04 5.10 3.98
C LEU A 217 31.32 4.68 2.53
N HIS A 218 30.36 4.88 1.61
CA HIS A 218 30.44 4.38 0.23
C HIS A 218 30.46 5.52 -0.80
N GLY A 219 31.10 6.66 -0.48
CA GLY A 219 31.01 7.94 -1.20
C GLY A 219 31.13 7.90 -2.74
N HIS A 220 31.77 6.88 -3.33
CA HIS A 220 31.82 6.71 -4.79
C HIS A 220 30.51 6.20 -5.41
N LYS A 221 29.69 5.44 -4.68
CA LYS A 221 28.41 4.88 -5.18
C LYS A 221 27.28 5.93 -5.21
N TYR A 222 27.45 7.02 -4.47
CA TYR A 222 26.49 8.12 -4.33
C TYR A 222 27.08 9.45 -4.78
N SER A 223 28.04 9.45 -5.72
CA SER A 223 28.77 10.64 -6.16
C SER A 223 27.90 11.77 -6.74
N GLY A 224 26.65 11.48 -7.14
CA GLY A 224 25.65 12.48 -7.56
C GLY A 224 24.71 12.97 -6.45
N VAL A 225 24.90 12.54 -5.20
CA VAL A 225 24.02 12.83 -4.06
C VAL A 225 24.59 13.98 -3.24
N ASN A 226 23.80 15.04 -3.06
CA ASN A 226 24.14 16.09 -2.09
C ASN A 226 23.86 15.61 -0.65
N LEU A 227 24.88 15.08 0.01
CA LEU A 227 24.80 14.58 1.39
C LEU A 227 24.33 15.64 2.39
N GLN A 228 24.52 16.93 2.08
CA GLN A 228 24.02 18.02 2.93
C GLN A 228 22.49 18.02 3.03
N ASP A 229 21.77 17.50 2.03
CA ASP A 229 20.32 17.43 2.05
C ASP A 229 19.83 16.44 3.10
N LEU A 230 20.49 15.28 3.22
CA LEU A 230 20.18 14.28 4.25
C LEU A 230 20.40 14.85 5.65
N TYR A 231 21.45 15.65 5.87
CA TYR A 231 21.71 16.25 7.18
C TYR A 231 20.74 17.36 7.55
N LYS A 232 20.25 18.14 6.58
CA LYS A 232 19.19 19.13 6.83
C LYS A 232 17.91 18.45 7.27
N ILE A 233 17.59 17.30 6.66
CA ILE A 233 16.43 16.49 7.01
C ILE A 233 16.58 15.93 8.44
N THR A 234 17.68 15.26 8.77
CA THR A 234 17.82 14.63 10.10
C THR A 234 17.88 15.65 11.23
N LYS A 235 18.43 16.86 11.01
CA LYS A 235 18.47 17.90 12.05
C LYS A 235 17.11 18.55 12.33
N GLN A 236 16.15 18.47 11.41
CA GLN A 236 14.80 18.98 11.65
C GLN A 236 13.97 18.07 12.55
N ASP A 237 14.26 16.75 12.58
CA ASP A 237 13.51 15.78 13.38
C ASP A 237 14.03 15.63 14.84
N ASP A 238 15.23 16.16 15.14
CA ASP A 238 15.85 16.16 16.48
C ASP A 238 15.44 17.40 17.34
N MET A 239 14.50 18.23 16.88
CA MET A 239 13.96 19.41 17.58
C MET A 239 12.45 19.29 17.85
#